data_AF-A0A1F5USJ0-F1
#
_entry.id   AF-A0A1F5USJ0-F1
#
_cell.length_a   1.000
_cell.length_b   1.000
_cell.length_c   1.000
_cell.angle_alpha   90.00
_cell.angle_beta   90.00
_cell.angle_gamma   90.00
#
_symmetry.space_group_name_H-M   'P 1'
#
loop_
_entity.id
_entity.type
_entity.pdbx_description
1 polymer ?
#
loop_
_entity_poly.entity_id
_entity_poly.type
_entity_poly.pdbx_seq_one_letter_code
_entity_poly.pdbx_strand_id
1 'polypeptide(L)'
;MFQWSRNYAMCKTCGTTAIKHIATGLCSNCYTRIVNSENRGQKPIQSASDVKIMLTKEYLEVEYLTKNRSLGDIAKDCCCSRQYVFSRIKHFGITTRSKSDARTLALNGGKLIFDQCFDKQSVEKVLKKIHVNEAFFSSWSDKMAYVLGIVYTDGNIYTGNSMNNEHKSYKKVPKISIVQKEPELLEKVKKLMDCDATLYYRKEKYYNGVKSGAAYSLSLSNYALFNDLTKIGLTSDKSLDMVFPDIPREYLRHFIRGCWDGDGSVFLSSMGYICASYVCGSKEFIVKLSDILDGFGVYKGTISEQKGKNTSYKIRYHGEVCYKLFKYMYDNVDKSMYLQRKYEIFDNYYKSK
;
A
#
# COMPACT_ATOMS: atom_id res chain seq x y z
N MET A 1 -13.26 8.19 -39.47
CA MET A 1 -11.86 8.40 -39.90
C MET A 1 -10.97 7.69 -38.89
N PHE A 2 -10.23 6.64 -39.29
CA PHE A 2 -9.45 5.84 -38.34
C PHE A 2 -8.26 6.65 -37.81
N GLN A 3 -8.24 6.91 -36.50
CA GLN A 3 -7.18 7.64 -35.84
C GLN A 3 -5.98 6.70 -35.63
N TRP A 4 -4.80 7.12 -36.10
CA TRP A 4 -3.58 6.30 -36.09
C TRP A 4 -3.06 5.95 -34.68
N SER A 5 -3.32 6.82 -33.69
CA SER A 5 -3.15 6.54 -32.26
C SER A 5 -4.06 7.45 -31.43
N ARG A 6 -4.19 7.18 -30.13
CA ARG A 6 -5.06 7.96 -29.21
C ARG A 6 -4.70 9.45 -29.12
N ASN A 7 -3.40 9.77 -29.21
CA ASN A 7 -2.89 11.15 -29.00
C ASN A 7 -2.23 11.75 -30.25
N TYR A 8 -2.04 10.98 -31.32
CA TYR A 8 -1.33 11.42 -32.53
C TYR A 8 -2.05 10.95 -33.78
N ALA A 9 -2.27 11.88 -34.71
CA ALA A 9 -2.92 11.60 -35.98
C ALA A 9 -2.00 10.87 -36.97
N MET A 10 -0.68 11.00 -36.84
CA MET A 10 0.33 10.39 -37.71
C MET A 10 1.71 10.36 -37.03
N CYS A 11 2.67 9.65 -37.65
CA CYS A 11 4.05 9.61 -37.17
C CYS A 11 4.67 11.01 -37.15
N LYS A 12 5.20 11.44 -36.01
CA LYS A 12 5.85 12.75 -35.86
C LYS A 12 7.07 12.95 -36.77
N THR A 13 7.77 11.87 -37.11
CA THR A 13 9.01 11.94 -37.89
C THR A 13 8.79 11.80 -39.39
N CYS A 14 7.96 10.86 -39.83
CA CYS A 14 7.77 10.58 -41.25
C CYS A 14 6.35 10.80 -41.77
N GLY A 15 5.41 11.27 -40.93
CA GLY A 15 4.03 11.55 -41.34
C GLY A 15 3.18 10.32 -41.70
N THR A 16 3.74 9.11 -41.67
CA THR A 16 2.99 7.91 -42.07
C THR A 16 1.86 7.59 -41.11
N THR A 17 0.74 7.15 -41.67
CA THR A 17 -0.40 6.53 -40.99
C THR A 17 -0.56 5.05 -41.36
N ALA A 18 0.18 4.58 -42.37
CA ALA A 18 0.12 3.19 -42.85
C ALA A 18 0.90 2.23 -41.93
N ILE A 19 2.01 2.69 -41.36
CA ILE A 19 2.82 1.89 -40.44
C ILE A 19 2.32 2.12 -39.02
N LYS A 20 1.97 1.05 -38.30
CA LYS A 20 1.40 1.14 -36.95
C LYS A 20 2.24 1.99 -35.98
N HIS A 21 1.56 2.74 -35.13
CA HIS A 21 2.13 3.44 -33.99
C HIS A 21 2.70 2.44 -32.97
N ILE A 22 3.87 2.75 -32.39
CA ILE A 22 4.45 1.96 -31.29
C ILE A 22 4.45 2.75 -29.98
N ALA A 23 5.15 3.87 -29.95
CA ALA A 23 5.32 4.69 -28.75
C ALA A 23 5.66 6.13 -29.15
N THR A 24 5.45 7.08 -28.22
CA THR A 24 5.87 8.50 -28.33
C THR A 24 5.42 9.29 -29.57
N GLY A 25 4.49 8.74 -30.35
CA GLY A 25 4.02 9.33 -31.61
C GLY A 25 4.86 8.94 -32.82
N LEU A 26 5.60 7.83 -32.73
CA LEU A 26 6.47 7.31 -33.77
C LEU A 26 5.94 5.99 -34.34
N CYS A 27 6.09 5.82 -35.65
CA CYS A 27 5.85 4.55 -36.32
C CYS A 27 6.97 3.56 -35.97
N SER A 28 6.75 2.27 -36.21
CA SER A 28 7.75 1.23 -35.89
C SER A 28 9.14 1.53 -36.43
N ASN A 29 9.24 2.05 -37.65
CA ASN A 29 10.51 2.30 -38.32
C ASN A 29 11.24 3.51 -37.75
N CYS A 30 10.52 4.61 -37.51
CA CYS A 30 11.09 5.83 -36.92
C CYS A 30 11.47 5.61 -35.46
N TYR A 31 10.65 4.88 -34.70
CA TYR A 31 10.97 4.49 -33.33
C TYR A 31 12.28 3.68 -33.29
N THR A 32 12.39 2.66 -34.16
CA THR A 32 13.61 1.84 -34.26
C THR A 32 14.83 2.66 -34.69
N ARG A 33 14.69 3.59 -35.64
CA ARG A 33 15.80 4.48 -36.04
C ARG A 33 16.26 5.38 -34.90
N ILE A 34 15.34 5.97 -34.14
CA ILE A 34 15.66 6.86 -33.01
C ILE A 34 16.33 6.08 -31.88
N VAL A 35 15.75 4.94 -31.50
CA VAL A 35 16.36 4.05 -30.51
C VAL A 35 17.75 3.61 -30.96
N ASN A 36 17.92 3.26 -32.25
CA ASN A 36 19.23 2.92 -32.78
C ASN A 36 20.19 4.11 -32.81
N SER A 37 19.74 5.34 -33.07
CA SER A 37 20.61 6.53 -33.06
C SER A 37 21.00 6.99 -31.66
N GLU A 38 20.11 6.88 -30.68
CA GLU A 38 20.44 7.11 -29.26
C GLU A 38 21.48 6.09 -28.78
N ASN A 39 21.43 4.87 -29.32
CA ASN A 39 22.46 3.85 -29.08
C ASN A 39 23.74 4.03 -29.95
N ARG A 40 23.76 4.92 -30.95
CA ARG A 40 24.93 5.15 -31.86
C ARG A 40 26.02 6.03 -31.25
N GLY A 41 25.89 6.48 -30.01
CA GLY A 41 27.02 7.03 -29.23
C GLY A 41 28.12 5.98 -28.95
N GLN A 42 27.87 4.70 -29.22
CA GLN A 42 28.85 3.63 -29.14
C GLN A 42 29.22 3.18 -30.55
N LYS A 43 30.47 3.41 -30.97
CA LYS A 43 31.03 2.79 -32.18
C LYS A 43 30.85 1.27 -32.05
N PRO A 44 30.27 0.57 -33.03
CA PRO A 44 30.28 -0.89 -33.02
C PRO A 44 31.74 -1.36 -32.99
N ILE A 45 32.06 -2.33 -32.14
CA ILE A 45 33.39 -2.95 -32.03
C ILE A 45 33.78 -3.45 -33.42
N GLN A 46 34.81 -2.83 -34.02
CA GLN A 46 35.29 -3.18 -35.36
C GLN A 46 36.41 -4.23 -35.28
N SER A 47 37.03 -4.41 -34.11
CA SER A 47 38.15 -5.34 -33.90
C SER A 47 38.26 -5.82 -32.44
N ALA A 48 38.88 -6.98 -32.20
CA ALA A 48 39.14 -7.50 -30.85
C ALA A 48 40.01 -6.56 -29.98
N SER A 49 40.72 -5.62 -30.61
CA SER A 49 41.53 -4.58 -29.97
C SER A 49 40.74 -3.42 -29.35
N ASP A 50 39.44 -3.28 -29.64
CA ASP A 50 38.60 -2.18 -29.12
C ASP A 50 37.97 -2.50 -27.74
N VAL A 51 38.12 -3.73 -27.24
CA VAL A 51 37.55 -4.19 -25.97
C VAL A 51 38.51 -3.84 -24.83
N LYS A 52 38.19 -2.78 -24.06
CA LYS A 52 39.04 -2.31 -22.94
C LYS A 52 39.09 -3.30 -21.75
N ILE A 53 38.10 -4.20 -21.63
CA ILE A 53 38.01 -5.23 -20.59
C ILE A 53 37.52 -6.53 -21.24
N MET A 54 38.35 -7.57 -21.27
CA MET A 54 37.96 -8.90 -21.75
C MET A 54 36.83 -9.47 -20.87
N LEU A 55 35.72 -9.87 -21.49
CA LEU A 55 34.62 -10.59 -20.82
C LEU A 55 35.06 -12.05 -20.57
N THR A 56 35.94 -12.26 -19.61
CA THR A 56 36.31 -13.58 -19.11
C THR A 56 35.20 -14.16 -18.24
N LYS A 57 35.27 -15.46 -17.96
CA LYS A 57 34.29 -16.14 -17.11
C LYS A 57 34.33 -15.57 -15.69
N GLU A 58 35.53 -15.39 -15.14
CA GLU A 58 35.77 -14.92 -13.78
C GLU A 58 35.24 -13.50 -13.58
N TYR A 59 35.50 -12.61 -14.55
CA TYR A 59 34.98 -11.24 -14.52
C TYR A 59 33.44 -11.24 -14.51
N LEU A 60 32.81 -12.04 -15.37
CA LEU A 60 31.36 -12.13 -15.43
C LEU A 60 30.77 -12.71 -14.15
N GLU A 61 31.37 -13.73 -13.55
CA GLU A 61 30.91 -14.31 -12.28
C GLU A 61 30.99 -13.29 -11.14
N VAL A 62 32.08 -12.53 -11.02
CA VAL A 62 32.22 -11.48 -10.01
C VAL A 62 31.22 -10.36 -10.25
N GLU A 63 31.16 -9.77 -11.45
CA GLU A 63 30.31 -8.61 -11.70
C GLU A 63 28.81 -8.95 -11.70
N TYR A 64 28.43 -10.10 -12.27
CA TYR A 64 27.03 -10.49 -12.41
C TYR A 64 26.47 -11.22 -11.19
N LEU A 65 27.18 -12.19 -10.62
CA LEU A 65 26.67 -12.99 -9.49
C LEU A 65 27.01 -12.34 -8.15
N THR A 66 28.26 -11.89 -7.97
CA THR A 66 28.71 -11.35 -6.67
C THR A 66 28.28 -9.89 -6.48
N LYS A 67 28.56 -9.04 -7.47
CA LYS A 67 28.22 -7.60 -7.43
C LYS A 67 26.80 -7.29 -7.91
N ASN A 68 26.03 -8.30 -8.33
CA ASN A 68 24.63 -8.17 -8.76
C ASN A 68 24.36 -7.16 -9.90
N ARG A 69 25.39 -6.77 -10.67
CA ARG A 69 25.24 -5.77 -11.74
C ARG A 69 24.33 -6.28 -12.85
N SER A 70 23.65 -5.37 -13.53
CA SER A 70 22.83 -5.76 -14.69
C SER A 70 23.71 -5.97 -15.91
N LEU A 71 23.24 -6.77 -16.87
CA LEU A 71 23.92 -6.95 -18.16
C LEU A 71 24.11 -5.61 -18.89
N GLY A 72 23.22 -4.64 -18.66
CA GLY A 72 23.34 -3.30 -19.23
C GLY A 72 24.47 -2.48 -18.61
N ASP A 73 24.71 -2.61 -17.31
CA ASP A 73 25.83 -1.92 -16.65
C ASP A 73 27.17 -2.53 -17.09
N ILE A 74 27.25 -3.86 -17.11
CA ILE A 74 28.44 -4.58 -17.59
C ILE A 74 28.72 -4.22 -19.06
N ALA A 75 27.68 -4.15 -19.90
CA ALA A 75 27.80 -3.76 -21.29
C ALA A 75 28.34 -2.32 -21.46
N LYS A 76 27.89 -1.38 -20.62
CA LYS A 76 28.39 0.00 -20.61
C LYS A 76 29.88 0.07 -20.25
N ASP A 77 30.29 -0.63 -19.20
CA ASP A 77 31.69 -0.64 -18.75
C ASP A 77 32.63 -1.32 -19.73
N CYS A 78 32.19 -2.42 -20.34
CA CYS A 78 32.95 -3.17 -21.34
C CYS A 78 32.83 -2.58 -22.75
N CYS A 79 32.13 -1.45 -22.93
CA CYS A 79 31.88 -0.81 -24.23
C CYS A 79 31.34 -1.79 -25.30
N CYS A 80 30.44 -2.69 -24.91
CA CYS A 80 29.89 -3.70 -25.80
C CYS A 80 28.35 -3.74 -25.73
N SER A 81 27.71 -4.52 -26.62
CA SER A 81 26.26 -4.64 -26.58
C SER A 81 25.80 -5.53 -25.43
N ARG A 82 24.63 -5.24 -24.85
CA ARG A 82 23.99 -6.10 -23.84
C ARG A 82 23.79 -7.53 -24.35
N GLN A 83 23.47 -7.69 -25.62
CA GLN A 83 23.28 -8.98 -26.29
C GLN A 83 24.60 -9.77 -26.33
N TYR A 84 25.72 -9.09 -26.54
CA TYR A 84 27.04 -9.71 -26.49
C TYR A 84 27.37 -10.25 -25.08
N VAL A 85 27.15 -9.43 -24.04
CA VAL A 85 27.32 -9.88 -22.64
C VAL A 85 26.43 -11.09 -22.34
N PHE A 86 25.16 -11.06 -22.77
CA PHE A 86 24.23 -12.19 -22.61
C PHE A 86 24.70 -13.47 -23.32
N SER A 87 25.22 -13.33 -24.53
CA SER A 87 25.81 -14.44 -25.29
C SER A 87 26.99 -15.07 -24.54
N ARG A 88 27.88 -14.24 -23.97
CA ARG A 88 29.03 -14.70 -23.17
C ARG A 88 28.60 -15.42 -21.89
N ILE A 89 27.61 -14.90 -21.16
CA ILE A 89 27.02 -15.59 -19.99
C ILE A 89 26.53 -16.99 -20.35
N LYS A 90 25.80 -17.11 -21.47
CA LYS A 90 25.33 -18.42 -21.96
C LYS A 90 26.48 -19.34 -22.35
N HIS A 91 27.46 -18.83 -23.08
CA HIS A 91 28.63 -19.59 -23.52
C HIS A 91 29.40 -20.19 -22.33
N PHE A 92 29.56 -19.44 -21.24
CA PHE A 92 30.23 -19.90 -20.02
C PHE A 92 29.35 -20.71 -19.07
N GLY A 93 28.07 -20.93 -19.39
CA GLY A 93 27.15 -21.67 -18.52
C GLY A 93 26.79 -20.95 -17.21
N ILE A 94 26.93 -19.63 -17.16
CA ILE A 94 26.61 -18.84 -15.95
C ILE A 94 25.09 -18.76 -15.81
N THR A 95 24.58 -19.12 -14.62
CA THR A 95 23.14 -19.14 -14.35
C THR A 95 22.55 -17.73 -14.42
N THR A 96 21.53 -17.53 -15.26
CA THR A 96 20.84 -16.25 -15.39
C THR A 96 19.78 -16.09 -14.32
N ARG A 97 19.72 -14.91 -13.68
CA ARG A 97 18.66 -14.57 -12.73
C ARG A 97 17.29 -14.47 -13.41
N SER A 98 16.22 -14.71 -12.64
CA SER A 98 14.85 -14.57 -13.15
C SER A 98 14.51 -13.09 -13.43
N LYS A 99 13.45 -12.82 -14.20
CA LYS A 99 12.98 -11.44 -14.43
C LYS A 99 12.52 -10.77 -13.12
N SER A 100 11.95 -11.54 -12.20
CA SER A 100 11.53 -11.05 -10.87
C SER A 100 12.72 -10.60 -10.03
N ASP A 101 13.81 -11.38 -10.03
CA ASP A 101 15.04 -11.04 -9.30
C ASP A 101 15.72 -9.82 -9.93
N ALA A 102 15.79 -9.77 -11.27
CA ALA A 102 16.30 -8.62 -11.98
C ALA A 102 15.51 -7.34 -11.68
N ARG A 103 14.17 -7.44 -11.60
CA ARG A 103 13.30 -6.31 -11.23
C ARG A 103 13.52 -5.87 -9.78
N THR A 104 13.67 -6.83 -8.86
CA THR A 104 13.94 -6.54 -7.44
C THR A 104 15.27 -5.82 -7.27
N LEU A 105 16.34 -6.29 -7.93
CA LEU A 105 17.63 -5.62 -7.93
C LEU A 105 17.56 -4.21 -8.55
N ALA A 106 16.78 -4.02 -9.62
CA ALA A 106 16.58 -2.71 -10.24
C ALA A 106 15.81 -1.74 -9.32
N LEU A 107 14.79 -2.21 -8.60
CA LEU A 107 14.06 -1.44 -7.59
C LEU A 107 14.99 -1.04 -6.43
N ASN A 108 15.74 -1.99 -5.88
CA ASN A 108 16.66 -1.76 -4.77
C ASN A 108 17.80 -0.80 -5.16
N GLY A 109 18.30 -0.91 -6.39
CA GLY A 109 19.31 -0.01 -6.95
C GLY A 109 18.78 1.34 -7.45
N GLY A 110 17.48 1.64 -7.27
CA GLY A 110 16.89 2.92 -7.68
C GLY A 110 16.90 3.19 -9.19
N LYS A 111 17.01 2.15 -10.02
CA LYS A 111 17.18 2.28 -11.49
C LYS A 111 15.87 2.49 -12.24
N LEU A 112 14.73 2.28 -11.58
CA LEU A 112 13.41 2.42 -12.18
C LEU A 112 12.88 3.82 -11.91
N ILE A 113 13.07 4.69 -12.89
CA ILE A 113 12.71 6.09 -12.84
C ILE A 113 11.55 6.33 -13.79
N PHE A 114 10.56 7.11 -13.37
CA PHE A 114 9.47 7.53 -14.23
C PHE A 114 9.07 8.98 -13.95
N ASP A 115 8.70 9.70 -15.00
CA ASP A 115 8.19 11.06 -14.86
C ASP A 115 6.70 11.02 -14.51
N GLN A 116 6.36 11.68 -13.40
CA GLN A 116 4.97 11.94 -13.06
C GLN A 116 4.61 13.37 -13.45
N CYS A 117 3.77 13.53 -14.47
CA CYS A 117 3.27 14.83 -14.88
C CYS A 117 2.09 15.25 -14.00
N PHE A 118 2.25 16.32 -13.23
CA PHE A 118 1.17 17.05 -12.56
C PHE A 118 1.13 18.46 -13.13
N ASP A 119 -0.02 18.89 -13.67
CA ASP A 119 -0.25 20.26 -14.17
C ASP A 119 0.92 20.85 -15.00
N LYS A 120 1.39 20.09 -15.99
CA LYS A 120 2.50 20.43 -16.92
C LYS A 120 3.90 20.52 -16.29
N GLN A 121 4.06 20.17 -15.01
CA GLN A 121 5.37 19.98 -14.38
C GLN A 121 5.68 18.47 -14.26
N SER A 122 6.86 18.06 -14.73
CA SER A 122 7.36 16.69 -14.59
C SER A 122 8.20 16.57 -13.33
N VAL A 123 7.77 15.72 -12.39
CA VAL A 123 8.60 15.32 -11.25
C VAL A 123 9.11 13.91 -11.49
N GLU A 124 10.42 13.75 -11.49
CA GLU A 124 11.10 12.47 -11.60
C GLU A 124 10.86 11.65 -10.32
N LYS A 125 10.26 10.46 -10.44
CA LYS A 125 10.03 9.55 -9.32
C LYS A 125 10.77 8.23 -9.52
N VAL A 126 11.51 7.84 -8.49
CA VAL A 126 12.13 6.52 -8.39
C VAL A 126 11.11 5.54 -7.83
N LEU A 127 10.79 4.49 -8.59
CA LEU A 127 10.06 3.31 -8.09
C LEU A 127 10.95 2.56 -7.10
N LYS A 128 10.54 2.55 -5.83
CA LYS A 128 11.16 1.75 -4.79
C LYS A 128 10.24 0.59 -4.40
N LYS A 129 10.84 -0.54 -4.02
CA LYS A 129 10.08 -1.62 -3.38
C LYS A 129 9.64 -1.12 -2.01
N ILE A 130 8.35 -1.26 -1.70
CA ILE A 130 7.83 -0.92 -0.36
C ILE A 130 8.45 -1.87 0.65
N HIS A 131 9.06 -1.30 1.69
CA HIS A 131 9.45 -1.99 2.90
C HIS A 131 8.27 -2.03 3.88
N VAL A 132 8.05 -3.19 4.48
CA VAL A 132 7.09 -3.40 5.57
C VAL A 132 7.55 -4.59 6.40
N ASN A 133 7.37 -4.52 7.71
CA ASN A 133 7.58 -5.67 8.59
C ASN A 133 6.55 -6.77 8.25
N GLU A 134 6.99 -7.79 7.51
CA GLU A 134 6.13 -8.89 7.05
C GLU A 134 5.59 -9.75 8.21
N ALA A 135 6.27 -9.75 9.36
CA ALA A 135 5.90 -10.51 10.55
C ALA A 135 5.01 -9.71 11.53
N PHE A 136 4.54 -8.52 11.14
CA PHE A 136 3.82 -7.61 12.05
C PHE A 136 2.54 -8.22 12.65
N PHE A 137 1.82 -9.05 11.90
CA PHE A 137 0.61 -9.74 12.38
C PHE A 137 0.86 -11.18 12.84
N SER A 138 2.12 -11.62 12.90
CA SER A 138 2.45 -13.01 13.23
C SER A 138 2.44 -13.31 14.73
N SER A 139 2.60 -12.28 15.59
CA SER A 139 2.56 -12.41 17.05
C SER A 139 1.84 -11.24 17.69
N TRP A 140 1.13 -11.51 18.79
CA TRP A 140 0.42 -10.47 19.53
C TRP A 140 1.37 -9.48 20.20
N SER A 141 1.01 -8.21 20.13
CA SER A 141 1.63 -7.08 20.83
C SER A 141 0.62 -5.94 20.91
N ASP A 142 0.85 -4.97 21.79
CA ASP A 142 0.00 -3.78 21.90
C ASP A 142 -0.15 -3.07 20.54
N LYS A 143 0.97 -2.92 19.81
CA LYS A 143 1.04 -2.31 18.47
C LYS A 143 0.21 -3.09 17.45
N MET A 144 0.38 -4.40 17.41
CA MET A 144 -0.33 -5.29 16.50
C MET A 144 -1.84 -5.22 16.75
N ALA A 145 -2.28 -5.36 18.00
CA ALA A 145 -3.69 -5.34 18.36
C ALA A 145 -4.35 -3.99 18.02
N TYR A 146 -3.69 -2.88 18.31
CA TYR A 146 -4.18 -1.55 17.95
C TYR A 146 -4.33 -1.38 16.42
N VAL A 147 -3.32 -1.75 15.64
CA VAL A 147 -3.40 -1.68 14.18
C VAL A 147 -4.45 -2.64 13.63
N LEU A 148 -4.59 -3.85 14.21
CA LEU A 148 -5.64 -4.80 13.86
C LEU A 148 -7.03 -4.18 14.04
N GLY A 149 -7.27 -3.46 15.14
CA GLY A 149 -8.54 -2.75 15.38
C GLY A 149 -8.87 -1.73 14.30
N ILE A 150 -7.88 -0.96 13.85
CA ILE A 150 -8.02 0.01 12.73
C ILE A 150 -8.28 -0.72 11.41
N VAL A 151 -7.61 -1.85 11.16
CA VAL A 151 -7.84 -2.67 9.97
C VAL A 151 -9.24 -3.28 10.01
N TYR A 152 -9.78 -3.61 11.18
CA TYR A 152 -11.15 -4.12 11.36
C TYR A 152 -12.22 -3.06 11.04
N THR A 153 -11.95 -1.78 11.27
CA THR A 153 -12.87 -0.69 10.91
C THR A 153 -12.65 -0.22 9.48
N ASP A 154 -11.54 0.48 9.24
CA ASP A 154 -11.28 1.24 8.00
C ASP A 154 -10.46 0.48 6.97
N GLY A 155 -10.00 -0.72 7.34
CA GLY A 155 -9.28 -1.62 6.43
C GLY A 155 -10.20 -2.29 5.41
N ASN A 156 -9.60 -2.80 4.34
CA ASN A 156 -10.22 -3.71 3.40
C ASN A 156 -9.13 -4.66 2.90
N ILE A 157 -9.43 -5.96 2.86
CA ILE A 157 -8.53 -6.97 2.32
C ILE A 157 -9.21 -7.68 1.15
N TYR A 158 -8.51 -7.84 0.04
CA TYR A 158 -9.06 -8.55 -1.11
C TYR A 158 -7.93 -9.06 -2.01
N THR A 159 -8.25 -10.01 -2.89
CA THR A 159 -7.32 -10.44 -3.94
C THR A 159 -7.66 -9.71 -5.24
N GLY A 160 -6.75 -8.89 -5.74
CA GLY A 160 -6.84 -8.28 -7.07
C GLY A 160 -6.23 -9.15 -8.15
N ASN A 161 -6.55 -8.89 -9.41
CA ASN A 161 -5.93 -9.57 -10.54
C ASN A 161 -4.76 -8.74 -11.09
N SER A 162 -3.61 -9.38 -11.28
CA SER A 162 -2.45 -8.80 -11.96
C SER A 162 -2.15 -9.62 -13.21
N MET A 163 -2.08 -8.96 -14.37
CA MET A 163 -1.77 -9.61 -15.63
C MET A 163 -0.32 -10.09 -15.63
N ASN A 164 -0.13 -11.40 -15.78
CA ASN A 164 1.18 -11.97 -16.07
C ASN A 164 1.42 -11.93 -17.58
N ASN A 165 2.23 -10.98 -18.03
CA ASN A 165 2.55 -10.81 -19.45
C ASN A 165 3.32 -12.00 -20.06
N GLU A 166 3.91 -12.88 -19.25
CA GLU A 166 4.64 -14.06 -19.76
C GLU A 166 3.70 -15.19 -20.18
N HIS A 167 2.64 -15.43 -19.42
CA HIS A 167 1.74 -16.57 -19.62
C HIS A 167 0.33 -16.14 -20.04
N LYS A 168 0.11 -14.84 -20.30
CA LYS A 168 -1.22 -14.24 -20.55
C LYS A 168 -2.28 -14.70 -19.53
N SER A 169 -1.85 -14.90 -18.29
CA SER A 169 -2.69 -15.41 -17.21
C SER A 169 -2.80 -14.39 -16.09
N TYR A 170 -3.93 -14.42 -15.37
CA TYR A 170 -4.12 -13.55 -14.21
C TYR A 170 -3.51 -14.20 -12.97
N LYS A 171 -2.58 -13.49 -12.32
CA LYS A 171 -2.11 -13.81 -10.98
C LYS A 171 -2.97 -13.07 -9.96
N LYS A 172 -3.55 -13.80 -9.01
CA LYS A 172 -4.19 -13.17 -7.84
C LYS A 172 -3.11 -12.53 -6.97
N VAL A 173 -3.31 -11.28 -6.57
CA VAL A 173 -2.38 -10.51 -5.73
C VAL A 173 -3.14 -10.00 -4.52
N PRO A 174 -2.67 -10.30 -3.30
CA PRO A 174 -3.30 -9.79 -2.09
C PRO A 174 -3.16 -8.26 -2.02
N LYS A 175 -4.23 -7.63 -1.56
CA LYS A 175 -4.32 -6.19 -1.32
C LYS A 175 -4.85 -5.99 0.08
N ILE A 176 -4.15 -5.15 0.84
CA ILE A 176 -4.59 -4.63 2.13
C ILE A 176 -4.64 -3.11 1.95
N SER A 177 -5.78 -2.50 2.20
CA SER A 177 -5.94 -1.06 2.07
C SER A 177 -6.62 -0.49 3.31
N ILE A 178 -6.15 0.63 3.82
CA ILE A 178 -6.80 1.41 4.88
C ILE A 178 -7.09 2.78 4.31
N VAL A 179 -8.33 3.26 4.47
CA VAL A 179 -8.77 4.55 3.93
C VAL A 179 -9.24 5.45 5.06
N GLN A 180 -8.71 6.67 5.12
CA GLN A 180 -9.04 7.64 6.16
C GLN A 180 -9.21 9.03 5.58
N LYS A 181 -10.07 9.85 6.19
CA LYS A 181 -10.24 11.27 5.79
C LYS A 181 -9.02 12.10 6.16
N GLU A 182 -8.42 11.79 7.30
CA GLU A 182 -7.24 12.48 7.86
C GLU A 182 -6.01 11.54 7.82
N PRO A 183 -4.81 12.07 7.52
CA PRO A 183 -3.63 11.23 7.34
C PRO A 183 -2.99 10.76 8.66
N GLU A 184 -3.30 11.40 9.80
CA GLU A 184 -2.65 11.14 11.09
C GLU A 184 -2.67 9.65 11.46
N LEU A 185 -3.85 9.02 11.38
CA LEU A 185 -4.01 7.61 11.74
C LEU A 185 -3.20 6.70 10.81
N LEU A 186 -3.16 7.02 9.51
CA LEU A 186 -2.39 6.24 8.54
C LEU A 186 -0.89 6.39 8.73
N GLU A 187 -0.40 7.59 9.08
CA GLU A 187 1.01 7.80 9.40
C GLU A 187 1.42 7.08 10.69
N LYS A 188 0.54 7.04 11.70
CA LYS A 188 0.76 6.23 12.91
C LYS A 188 0.83 4.75 12.58
N VAL A 189 -0.12 4.23 11.79
CA VAL A 189 -0.11 2.83 11.33
C VAL A 189 1.19 2.49 10.59
N LYS A 190 1.63 3.35 9.66
CA LYS A 190 2.90 3.15 8.95
C LYS A 190 4.10 3.04 9.89
N LYS A 191 4.20 3.96 10.86
CA LYS A 191 5.28 3.94 11.85
C LYS A 191 5.24 2.70 12.73
N LEU A 192 4.05 2.29 13.17
CA LEU A 192 3.88 1.10 14.01
C LEU A 192 4.23 -0.20 13.27
N MET A 193 3.89 -0.26 11.97
CA MET A 193 4.18 -1.41 11.10
C MET A 193 5.59 -1.42 10.51
N ASP A 194 6.43 -0.43 10.83
CA ASP A 194 7.73 -0.21 10.20
C ASP A 194 7.63 -0.25 8.66
N CYS A 195 6.81 0.66 8.12
CA CYS A 195 6.40 0.68 6.73
C CYS A 195 6.71 2.01 6.05
N ASP A 196 7.39 1.96 4.90
CA ASP A 196 7.79 3.13 4.11
C ASP A 196 6.82 3.48 2.97
N ALA A 197 5.66 2.82 2.92
CA ALA A 197 4.67 3.00 1.88
C ALA A 197 4.21 4.46 1.76
N THR A 198 4.09 4.95 0.53
CA THR A 198 3.56 6.30 0.27
C THR A 198 2.05 6.32 0.50
N LEU A 199 1.55 7.33 1.21
CA LEU A 199 0.11 7.58 1.32
C LEU A 199 -0.41 8.20 0.02
N TYR A 200 -1.50 7.65 -0.49
CA TYR A 200 -2.15 8.15 -1.69
C TYR A 200 -3.29 9.08 -1.32
N TYR A 201 -3.19 10.34 -1.73
CA TYR A 201 -4.26 11.31 -1.62
C TYR A 201 -5.20 11.22 -2.83
N ARG A 202 -6.49 11.03 -2.55
CA ARG A 202 -7.57 11.08 -3.54
C ARG A 202 -8.35 12.38 -3.32
N LYS A 203 -8.32 13.27 -4.31
CA LYS A 203 -9.20 14.46 -4.35
C LYS A 203 -10.67 14.05 -4.34
N GLU A 204 -11.53 14.95 -3.87
CA GLU A 204 -12.98 14.77 -3.94
C GLU A 204 -13.46 14.50 -5.37
N LYS A 205 -14.48 13.66 -5.50
CA LYS A 205 -15.06 13.26 -6.77
C LYS A 205 -16.57 13.15 -6.67
N TYR A 206 -17.26 13.45 -7.75
CA TYR A 206 -18.70 13.25 -7.87
C TYR A 206 -18.96 11.97 -8.66
N TYR A 207 -19.75 11.07 -8.08
CA TYR A 207 -20.20 9.84 -8.72
C TYR A 207 -21.72 9.83 -8.73
N ASN A 208 -22.35 9.87 -9.91
CA ASN A 208 -23.81 9.85 -10.05
C ASN A 208 -24.52 10.89 -9.15
N GLY A 209 -23.97 12.11 -9.06
CA GLY A 209 -24.50 13.18 -8.20
C GLY A 209 -24.16 13.06 -6.71
N VAL A 210 -23.54 11.96 -6.27
CA VAL A 210 -23.09 11.76 -4.88
C VAL A 210 -21.65 12.24 -4.71
N LYS A 211 -21.43 13.12 -3.73
CA LYS A 211 -20.10 13.63 -3.38
C LYS A 211 -19.30 12.57 -2.62
N SER A 212 -18.22 12.08 -3.21
CA SER A 212 -17.19 11.30 -2.54
C SER A 212 -16.10 12.24 -2.04
N GLY A 213 -15.97 12.36 -0.72
CA GLY A 213 -15.01 13.26 -0.09
C GLY A 213 -13.55 12.92 -0.43
N ALA A 214 -12.68 13.90 -0.20
CA ALA A 214 -11.24 13.68 -0.23
C ALA A 214 -10.84 12.66 0.85
N ALA A 215 -9.86 11.82 0.54
CA ALA A 215 -9.39 10.77 1.44
C ALA A 215 -7.93 10.42 1.17
N TYR A 216 -7.26 9.95 2.21
CA TYR A 216 -5.95 9.33 2.16
C TYR A 216 -6.10 7.82 2.21
N SER A 217 -5.20 7.11 1.53
CA SER A 217 -5.19 5.65 1.55
C SER A 217 -3.77 5.11 1.68
N LEU A 218 -3.62 4.11 2.56
CA LEU A 218 -2.45 3.26 2.68
C LEU A 218 -2.77 1.94 1.98
N SER A 219 -1.99 1.54 0.99
CA SER A 219 -2.21 0.29 0.24
C SER A 219 -0.95 -0.56 0.23
N LEU A 220 -1.08 -1.79 0.71
CA LEU A 220 0.00 -2.77 0.80
C LEU A 220 -0.34 -4.01 -0.04
N SER A 221 0.68 -4.64 -0.59
CA SER A 221 0.56 -5.88 -1.35
C SER A 221 1.61 -6.86 -0.85
N ASN A 222 1.26 -7.56 0.22
CA ASN A 222 2.15 -8.48 0.91
C ASN A 222 1.40 -9.78 1.27
N TYR A 223 1.96 -10.93 0.93
CA TYR A 223 1.32 -12.22 1.17
C TYR A 223 1.36 -12.63 2.64
N ALA A 224 2.45 -12.36 3.36
CA ALA A 224 2.57 -12.73 4.77
C ALA A 224 1.52 -12.01 5.61
N LEU A 225 1.46 -10.67 5.49
CA LEU A 225 0.46 -9.85 6.18
C LEU A 225 -0.98 -10.26 5.84
N PHE A 226 -1.26 -10.53 4.57
CA PHE A 226 -2.60 -10.91 4.13
C PHE A 226 -3.01 -12.27 4.70
N ASN A 227 -2.10 -13.24 4.66
CA ASN A 227 -2.36 -14.57 5.20
C ASN A 227 -2.55 -14.52 6.71
N ASP A 228 -1.75 -13.75 7.44
CA ASP A 228 -1.89 -13.62 8.89
C ASP A 228 -3.20 -12.93 9.28
N LEU A 229 -3.61 -11.86 8.58
CA LEU A 229 -4.93 -11.25 8.77
C LEU A 229 -6.09 -12.21 8.48
N THR A 230 -5.95 -13.03 7.43
CA THR A 230 -6.96 -14.05 7.09
C THR A 230 -7.04 -15.13 8.16
N LYS A 231 -5.91 -15.58 8.72
CA LYS A 231 -5.87 -16.56 9.83
C LYS A 231 -6.54 -16.03 11.10
N ILE A 232 -6.42 -14.72 11.36
CA ILE A 232 -7.09 -14.06 12.50
C ILE A 232 -8.62 -13.99 12.29
N GLY A 233 -9.11 -14.21 11.07
CA GLY A 233 -10.53 -14.26 10.74
C GLY A 233 -11.04 -13.03 9.99
N LEU A 234 -10.15 -12.18 9.47
CA LEU A 234 -10.56 -11.05 8.63
C LEU A 234 -10.91 -11.53 7.21
N THR A 235 -12.00 -10.99 6.66
CA THR A 235 -12.48 -11.30 5.30
C THR A 235 -12.74 -10.03 4.49
N SER A 236 -12.96 -10.16 3.17
CA SER A 236 -13.20 -9.02 2.26
C SER A 236 -14.52 -8.31 2.52
N ASP A 237 -15.54 -9.04 2.95
CA ASP A 237 -16.92 -8.54 3.14
C ASP A 237 -17.28 -8.39 4.62
N LYS A 238 -16.28 -8.01 5.42
CA LYS A 238 -16.31 -7.98 6.88
C LYS A 238 -17.40 -7.10 7.50
N SER A 239 -17.96 -6.11 6.81
CA SER A 239 -18.79 -5.08 7.47
C SER A 239 -20.15 -5.59 7.95
N LEU A 240 -20.68 -6.66 7.34
CA LEU A 240 -21.97 -7.26 7.71
C LEU A 240 -21.80 -8.50 8.61
N ASP A 241 -20.82 -9.36 8.29
CA ASP A 241 -20.58 -10.64 8.99
C ASP A 241 -19.31 -10.58 9.87
N MET A 242 -19.04 -9.42 10.47
CA MET A 242 -17.84 -9.24 11.30
C MET A 242 -17.92 -10.12 12.55
N VAL A 243 -16.97 -11.04 12.69
CA VAL A 243 -16.77 -11.84 13.91
C VAL A 243 -15.67 -11.21 14.76
N PHE A 244 -15.92 -11.09 16.07
CA PHE A 244 -14.91 -10.58 17.00
C PHE A 244 -13.79 -11.61 17.15
N PRO A 245 -12.54 -11.29 16.78
CA PRO A 245 -11.43 -12.24 16.74
C PRO A 245 -11.07 -12.76 18.13
N ASP A 246 -10.38 -13.89 18.18
CA ASP A 246 -9.83 -14.42 19.43
C ASP A 246 -8.53 -13.66 19.77
N ILE A 247 -8.61 -12.82 20.81
CA ILE A 247 -7.52 -11.92 21.21
C ILE A 247 -7.17 -12.22 22.68
N PRO A 248 -5.88 -12.39 23.02
CA PRO A 248 -5.46 -12.53 24.41
C PRO A 248 -5.90 -11.33 25.25
N ARG A 249 -6.27 -11.60 26.50
CA ARG A 249 -6.96 -10.65 27.38
C ARG A 249 -6.20 -9.33 27.54
N GLU A 250 -4.88 -9.40 27.62
CA GLU A 250 -3.97 -8.26 27.76
C GLU A 250 -3.99 -7.30 26.55
N TYR A 251 -4.31 -7.79 25.35
CA TYR A 251 -4.29 -6.98 24.12
C TYR A 251 -5.67 -6.45 23.71
N LEU A 252 -6.76 -6.93 24.34
CA LEU A 252 -8.14 -6.50 24.06
C LEU A 252 -8.30 -4.98 24.15
N ARG A 253 -7.69 -4.36 25.16
CA ARG A 253 -7.68 -2.90 25.35
C ARG A 253 -7.16 -2.16 24.12
N HIS A 254 -6.07 -2.67 23.53
CA HIS A 254 -5.41 -2.05 22.39
C HIS A 254 -6.23 -2.24 21.10
N PHE A 255 -6.78 -3.43 20.89
CA PHE A 255 -7.70 -3.69 19.78
C PHE A 255 -8.95 -2.81 19.83
N ILE A 256 -9.63 -2.75 20.98
CA ILE A 256 -10.83 -1.95 21.16
C ILE A 256 -10.54 -0.47 20.89
N ARG A 257 -9.41 0.05 21.38
CA ARG A 257 -8.99 1.42 21.08
C ARG A 257 -8.75 1.63 19.58
N GLY A 258 -8.13 0.67 18.89
CA GLY A 258 -7.96 0.72 17.43
C GLY A 258 -9.28 0.82 16.69
N CYS A 259 -10.27 0.00 17.08
CA CYS A 259 -11.62 0.09 16.54
C CYS A 259 -12.27 1.44 16.85
N TRP A 260 -12.09 1.95 18.07
CA TRP A 260 -12.65 3.25 18.47
C TRP A 260 -12.02 4.42 17.71
N ASP A 261 -10.73 4.37 17.42
CA ASP A 261 -10.03 5.41 16.68
C ASP A 261 -10.34 5.39 15.19
N GLY A 262 -10.72 4.23 14.65
CA GLY A 262 -11.33 4.12 13.32
C GLY A 262 -12.76 4.65 13.27
N ASP A 263 -13.72 3.85 13.74
CA ASP A 263 -15.17 4.11 13.57
C ASP A 263 -15.86 4.72 14.80
N GLY A 264 -15.18 4.79 15.94
CA GLY A 264 -15.73 5.42 17.14
C GLY A 264 -15.88 6.94 17.01
N SER A 265 -16.70 7.51 17.87
CA SER A 265 -16.97 8.95 17.95
C SER A 265 -16.91 9.41 19.40
N VAL A 266 -16.34 10.58 19.62
CA VAL A 266 -16.28 11.28 20.91
C VAL A 266 -16.73 12.71 20.65
N PHE A 267 -17.69 13.20 21.41
CA PHE A 267 -18.27 14.54 21.22
C PHE A 267 -18.92 15.05 22.50
N LEU A 268 -19.09 16.37 22.60
CA LEU A 268 -19.93 16.99 23.62
C LEU A 268 -21.36 17.03 23.13
N SER A 269 -22.31 16.65 24.00
CA SER A 269 -23.74 16.81 23.72
C SER A 269 -24.12 18.29 23.71
N SER A 270 -25.31 18.61 23.21
CA SER A 270 -25.86 19.97 23.26
C SER A 270 -25.97 20.53 24.68
N MET A 271 -26.02 19.66 25.69
CA MET A 271 -26.07 20.03 27.11
C MET A 271 -24.67 20.08 27.76
N GLY A 272 -23.59 19.92 26.99
CA GLY A 272 -22.21 19.98 27.48
C GLY A 272 -21.70 18.68 28.14
N TYR A 273 -22.45 17.58 28.05
CA TYR A 273 -21.98 16.28 28.57
C TYR A 273 -21.14 15.54 27.54
N ILE A 274 -20.01 14.97 27.98
CA ILE A 274 -19.21 14.12 27.10
C ILE A 274 -19.93 12.81 26.76
N CYS A 275 -19.87 12.44 25.49
CA CYS A 275 -20.47 11.24 24.94
C CYS A 275 -19.45 10.54 24.04
N ALA A 276 -19.39 9.22 24.18
CA ALA A 276 -18.68 8.35 23.25
C ALA A 276 -19.68 7.39 22.61
N SER A 277 -19.54 7.13 21.32
CA SER A 277 -20.36 6.13 20.65
C SER A 277 -19.58 5.37 19.60
N TYR A 278 -19.94 4.12 19.41
CA TYR A 278 -19.38 3.25 18.38
C TYR A 278 -20.54 2.65 17.56
N VAL A 279 -20.35 2.53 16.25
CA VAL A 279 -21.36 2.03 15.31
C VAL A 279 -20.73 0.94 14.45
N CYS A 280 -21.40 -0.20 14.28
CA CYS A 280 -20.98 -1.24 13.35
C CYS A 280 -22.19 -1.97 12.71
N GLY A 281 -21.95 -2.66 11.59
CA GLY A 281 -22.99 -3.43 10.89
C GLY A 281 -23.31 -4.78 11.54
N SER A 282 -22.37 -5.37 12.29
CA SER A 282 -22.53 -6.67 12.95
C SER A 282 -23.09 -6.54 14.37
N LYS A 283 -24.22 -7.18 14.64
CA LYS A 283 -24.84 -7.26 15.98
C LYS A 283 -23.98 -8.06 16.95
N GLU A 284 -23.47 -9.20 16.48
CA GLU A 284 -22.68 -10.11 17.28
C GLU A 284 -21.39 -9.43 17.76
N PHE A 285 -20.74 -8.66 16.87
CA PHE A 285 -19.56 -7.90 17.22
C PHE A 285 -19.82 -6.86 18.31
N ILE A 286 -20.88 -6.05 18.17
CA ILE A 286 -21.14 -4.98 19.15
C ILE A 286 -21.56 -5.52 20.52
N VAL A 287 -22.30 -6.63 20.55
CA VAL A 287 -22.71 -7.29 21.80
C VAL A 287 -21.47 -7.85 22.50
N LYS A 288 -20.63 -8.60 21.79
CA LYS A 288 -19.38 -9.14 22.35
C LYS A 288 -18.41 -8.03 22.79
N LEU A 289 -18.32 -6.92 22.05
CA LEU A 289 -17.57 -5.73 22.47
C LEU A 289 -18.10 -5.16 23.78
N SER A 290 -19.42 -5.03 23.93
CA SER A 290 -20.07 -4.55 25.16
C SER A 290 -19.79 -5.48 26.34
N ASP A 291 -19.91 -6.80 26.15
CA ASP A 291 -19.64 -7.80 27.19
C ASP A 291 -18.17 -7.80 27.64
N ILE A 292 -17.23 -7.62 26.71
CA ILE A 292 -15.81 -7.48 27.04
C ILE A 292 -15.57 -6.23 27.88
N LEU A 293 -16.12 -5.09 27.46
CA LEU A 293 -15.98 -3.82 28.17
C LEU A 293 -16.55 -3.92 29.60
N ASP A 294 -17.70 -4.56 29.76
CA ASP A 294 -18.34 -4.83 31.06
C ASP A 294 -17.43 -5.68 31.96
N GLY A 295 -16.81 -6.73 31.40
CA GLY A 295 -15.82 -7.56 32.10
C GLY A 295 -14.53 -6.84 32.54
N PHE A 296 -14.30 -5.62 32.04
CA PHE A 296 -13.22 -4.72 32.47
C PHE A 296 -13.74 -3.53 33.30
N GLY A 297 -15.00 -3.54 33.73
CA GLY A 297 -15.60 -2.52 34.58
C GLY A 297 -16.14 -1.29 33.82
N VAL A 298 -16.16 -1.32 32.49
CA VAL A 298 -16.87 -0.34 31.67
C VAL A 298 -18.29 -0.88 31.46
N TYR A 299 -19.19 -0.56 32.40
CA TYR A 299 -20.57 -1.07 32.41
C TYR A 299 -21.26 -1.03 31.05
N LYS A 300 -22.10 -2.02 30.75
CA LYS A 300 -22.78 -2.15 29.45
C LYS A 300 -23.45 -0.85 28.99
N GLY A 301 -22.99 -0.36 27.83
CA GLY A 301 -23.65 0.74 27.15
C GLY A 301 -24.97 0.30 26.52
N THR A 302 -25.89 1.25 26.34
CA THR A 302 -27.16 0.97 25.65
C THR A 302 -26.89 0.70 24.17
N ILE A 303 -27.25 -0.49 23.71
CA ILE A 303 -27.18 -0.86 22.29
C ILE A 303 -28.51 -0.53 21.64
N SER A 304 -28.49 0.36 20.65
CA SER A 304 -29.65 0.71 19.82
C SER A 304 -29.46 0.20 18.40
N GLU A 305 -30.50 -0.42 17.84
CA GLU A 305 -30.57 -0.75 16.42
C GLU A 305 -30.95 0.50 15.61
N GLN A 306 -30.30 0.71 14.48
CA GLN A 306 -30.55 1.81 13.55
C GLN A 306 -30.97 1.21 12.21
N LYS A 307 -32.25 1.37 11.87
CA LYS A 307 -32.82 0.89 10.60
C LYS A 307 -32.62 1.94 9.51
N GLY A 308 -31.98 1.54 8.42
CA GLY A 308 -31.72 2.37 7.24
C GLY A 308 -31.64 1.49 5.99
N LYS A 309 -30.88 1.92 4.98
CA LYS A 309 -30.62 1.08 3.79
C LYS A 309 -29.96 -0.26 4.16
N ASN A 310 -29.04 -0.21 5.13
CA ASN A 310 -28.48 -1.37 5.81
C ASN A 310 -28.69 -1.16 7.32
N THR A 311 -29.01 -2.23 8.05
CA THR A 311 -29.11 -2.18 9.51
C THR A 311 -27.73 -1.96 10.12
N SER A 312 -27.65 -1.08 11.12
CA SER A 312 -26.45 -0.90 11.93
C SER A 312 -26.80 -0.86 13.40
N TYR A 313 -25.82 -1.15 14.24
CA TYR A 313 -25.97 -1.17 15.69
C TYR A 313 -25.05 -0.11 16.30
N LYS A 314 -25.57 0.61 17.28
CA LYS A 314 -24.87 1.69 17.94
C LYS A 314 -24.85 1.45 19.44
N ILE A 315 -23.67 1.53 20.03
CA ILE A 315 -23.50 1.60 21.48
C ILE A 315 -23.10 3.02 21.88
N ARG A 316 -23.66 3.53 22.97
CA ARG A 316 -23.38 4.88 23.48
C ARG A 316 -23.05 4.85 24.96
N TYR A 317 -22.04 5.64 25.32
CA TYR A 317 -21.55 5.84 26.67
C TYR A 317 -21.63 7.32 27.04
N HIS A 318 -22.09 7.60 28.26
CA HIS A 318 -22.20 8.93 28.84
C HIS A 318 -21.85 8.87 30.34
N GLY A 319 -21.68 10.04 30.97
CA GLY A 319 -21.45 10.14 32.41
C GLY A 319 -20.20 9.38 32.88
N GLU A 320 -20.32 8.70 34.03
CA GLU A 320 -19.24 7.95 34.65
C GLU A 320 -18.72 6.80 33.77
N VAL A 321 -19.59 6.12 33.03
CA VAL A 321 -19.18 5.01 32.15
C VAL A 321 -18.29 5.51 31.01
N CYS A 322 -18.55 6.73 30.51
CA CYS A 322 -17.70 7.38 29.52
C CYS A 322 -16.30 7.68 30.06
N TYR A 323 -16.19 8.03 31.35
CA TYR A 323 -14.91 8.24 32.02
C TYR A 323 -14.14 6.92 32.18
N LYS A 324 -14.83 5.84 32.59
CA LYS A 324 -14.22 4.50 32.66
C LYS A 324 -13.74 4.01 31.30
N LEU A 325 -14.51 4.28 30.24
CA LEU A 325 -14.10 3.98 28.87
C LEU A 325 -12.85 4.78 28.46
N PHE A 326 -12.79 6.07 28.77
CA PHE A 326 -11.61 6.90 28.52
C PHE A 326 -10.36 6.34 29.23
N LYS A 327 -10.49 6.04 30.52
CA LYS A 327 -9.43 5.44 31.33
C LYS A 327 -8.97 4.10 30.77
N TYR A 328 -9.92 3.22 30.45
CA TYR A 328 -9.65 1.94 29.82
C TYR A 328 -8.87 2.10 28.51
N MET A 329 -9.23 3.06 27.64
CA MET A 329 -8.56 3.20 26.35
C MET A 329 -7.19 3.86 26.44
N TYR A 330 -7.02 4.91 27.24
CA TYR A 330 -5.89 5.84 27.09
C TYR A 330 -4.91 5.88 28.27
N ASP A 331 -5.19 5.23 29.41
CA ASP A 331 -4.25 5.22 30.54
C ASP A 331 -2.93 4.51 30.17
N ASN A 332 -1.82 5.23 30.37
CA ASN A 332 -0.44 4.77 30.12
C ASN A 332 -0.22 4.31 28.66
N VAL A 333 -0.82 5.00 27.70
CA VAL A 333 -0.67 4.71 26.27
C VAL A 333 0.18 5.79 25.59
N ASP A 334 1.12 5.35 24.76
CA ASP A 334 1.96 6.25 23.97
C ASP A 334 1.15 7.02 22.91
N LYS A 335 1.55 8.28 22.63
CA LYS A 335 0.88 9.15 21.66
C LYS A 335 0.83 8.61 20.23
N SER A 336 1.73 7.69 19.88
CA SER A 336 1.75 6.98 18.60
C SER A 336 0.60 5.97 18.46
N MET A 337 -0.06 5.61 19.56
CA MET A 337 -1.02 4.51 19.64
C MET A 337 -2.46 4.96 19.92
N TYR A 338 -2.79 6.20 19.59
CA TYR A 338 -4.16 6.67 19.56
C TYR A 338 -4.39 7.79 18.53
N LEU A 339 -5.63 8.15 18.21
CA LEU A 339 -5.96 9.32 17.39
C LEU A 339 -6.05 10.60 18.24
N GLN A 340 -5.20 11.59 17.96
CA GLN A 340 -5.01 12.76 18.83
C GLN A 340 -6.31 13.55 19.04
N ARG A 341 -7.05 13.84 17.96
CA ARG A 341 -8.30 14.61 18.05
C ARG A 341 -9.38 13.98 18.95
N LYS A 342 -9.42 12.65 19.07
CA LYS A 342 -10.40 11.95 19.93
C LYS A 342 -9.95 11.97 21.38
N TYR A 343 -8.67 11.74 21.62
CA TYR A 343 -8.05 11.85 22.94
C TYR A 343 -8.24 13.25 23.52
N GLU A 344 -7.99 14.30 22.74
CA GLU A 344 -8.06 15.70 23.21
C GLU A 344 -9.46 16.10 23.68
N ILE A 345 -10.53 15.58 23.06
CA ILE A 345 -11.91 15.85 23.51
C ILE A 345 -12.14 15.30 24.92
N PHE A 346 -11.67 14.09 25.19
CA PHE A 346 -11.74 13.50 26.53
C PHE A 346 -10.86 14.26 27.53
N ASP A 347 -9.60 14.47 27.17
CA ASP A 347 -8.58 15.08 28.03
C ASP A 347 -8.98 16.50 28.44
N ASN A 348 -9.44 17.32 27.49
CA ASN A 348 -9.91 18.68 27.77
C ASN A 348 -11.15 18.68 28.68
N TYR A 349 -12.10 17.77 28.44
CA TYR A 349 -13.31 17.68 29.25
C TYR A 349 -12.99 17.31 30.71
N TYR A 350 -12.17 16.28 30.94
CA TYR A 350 -11.87 15.80 32.29
C TYR A 350 -10.78 16.59 33.02
N LYS A 351 -9.98 17.42 32.33
CA LYS A 351 -9.11 18.42 32.98
C LYS A 351 -9.84 19.68 33.43
N SER A 352 -10.96 20.00 32.77
CA SER A 352 -11.76 21.20 33.08
C SER A 352 -12.73 21.02 34.25
N LYS A 353 -12.82 19.80 34.79
CA LYS A 353 -13.59 19.43 35.98
C LYS A 353 -12.63 19.12 37.11
#